data_AF-A0A9P0CZ94-F1
#
_entry.id   AF-A0A9P0CZ94-F1
#
_cell.length_a   1.000
_cell.length_b   1.000
_cell.length_c   1.000
_cell.angle_alpha   90.00
_cell.angle_beta   90.00
_cell.angle_gamma   90.00
#
_symmetry.space_group_name_H-M   'P 1'
#
loop_
_entity.id
_entity.type
_entity.pdbx_description
1 polymer ?
#
loop_
_entity_poly.entity_id
_entity_poly.type
_entity_poly.pdbx_seq_one_letter_code
_entity_poly.pdbx_strand_id
1 'polypeptide(L)'
;MFYNNNNNNDNVYDNDYNTYDVDLARQSTDGALSCIFSVYKVSGYVTKMKIDFLDFELAGPTNGTCLVERLVITGQSANSIVPAICGYNTGQSIYVDVSQSSGPINLMVLSTMTYKKRFRIRICQYSDICVPDNCLQIYEGVTGTISSFNYDQASMLNRSVPGYFNNLNYAICIRRTPGYCSITYTNVLNGVEYPFNLVNFINGMSTVPSNMAGSDIIDCPNDYIVIDSTRLCGYKFNDGSVTSNLSLNAAVTDRNLGPIVIPVRTNAAAVGYGFKLFYTQNRCNTS
;
A
#
# COMPACT_ATOMS: atom_id res chain seq x y z
N MET A 1 14.36 -19.44 15.61
CA MET A 1 15.16 -18.47 16.40
C MET A 1 15.93 -17.61 15.41
N PHE A 2 15.53 -16.35 15.20
CA PHE A 2 16.09 -15.50 14.14
C PHE A 2 17.52 -15.08 14.47
N TYR A 3 18.34 -14.91 13.43
CA TYR A 3 19.59 -14.18 13.54
C TYR A 3 19.24 -12.71 13.33
N ASN A 4 19.34 -11.91 14.38
CA ASN A 4 19.56 -10.48 14.21
C ASN A 4 21.05 -10.34 13.89
N ASN A 5 21.40 -9.76 12.75
CA ASN A 5 22.79 -9.45 12.47
C ASN A 5 23.16 -8.08 13.07
N ASN A 6 22.89 -7.91 14.37
CA ASN A 6 23.36 -6.77 15.18
C ASN A 6 24.90 -6.74 15.32
N ASN A 7 25.64 -7.62 14.64
CA ASN A 7 27.10 -7.63 14.65
C ASN A 7 27.75 -6.79 13.56
N ASN A 8 26.96 -6.21 12.65
CA ASN A 8 27.40 -5.10 11.81
C ASN A 8 26.40 -3.95 11.99
N ASN A 9 26.61 -3.14 13.03
CA ASN A 9 26.20 -1.74 12.99
C ASN A 9 27.03 -1.04 11.90
N ASP A 10 26.81 -1.40 10.64
CA ASP A 10 27.34 -0.65 9.51
C ASP A 10 26.42 0.57 9.37
N ASN A 11 26.71 1.60 10.17
CA ASN A 11 26.17 2.93 9.95
C ASN A 11 26.59 3.36 8.54
N VAL A 12 25.74 3.16 7.54
CA VAL A 12 25.97 3.69 6.20
C VAL A 12 25.45 5.12 6.19
N TYR A 13 26.39 6.05 6.27
CA TYR A 13 26.12 7.46 6.01
C TYR A 13 26.07 7.67 4.49
N ASP A 14 24.92 8.05 3.96
CA ASP A 14 24.88 8.74 2.67
C ASP A 14 25.09 10.24 2.91
N ASN A 15 25.62 10.95 1.92
CA ASN A 15 26.01 12.37 1.99
C ASN A 15 24.85 13.35 2.24
N ASP A 16 23.65 12.86 2.55
CA ASP A 16 22.41 13.61 2.75
C ASP A 16 21.87 13.58 4.20
N TYR A 17 22.71 13.34 5.22
CA TYR A 17 22.33 13.39 6.65
C TYR A 17 21.23 12.40 7.09
N ASN A 18 20.92 11.37 6.31
CA ASN A 18 19.98 10.31 6.68
C ASN A 18 20.72 9.10 7.27
N THR A 19 20.41 8.73 8.52
CA THR A 19 20.94 7.52 9.15
C THR A 19 20.10 6.31 8.75
N TYR A 20 20.66 5.42 7.93
CA TYR A 20 20.01 4.16 7.54
C TYR A 20 20.52 3.04 8.45
N ASP A 21 19.65 2.54 9.33
CA ASP A 21 19.88 1.23 9.97
C ASP A 21 19.09 0.18 9.19
N VAL A 22 19.79 -0.76 8.55
CA VAL A 22 19.18 -1.77 7.67
C VAL A 22 18.95 -3.03 8.48
N ASP A 23 17.80 -3.06 9.15
CA ASP A 23 17.32 -4.28 9.79
C ASP A 23 16.77 -5.26 8.74
N LEU A 24 17.33 -6.47 8.70
CA LEU A 24 16.86 -7.57 7.84
C LEU A 24 16.21 -8.67 8.67
N ALA A 25 14.90 -8.87 8.51
CA ALA A 25 14.17 -9.97 9.14
C ALA A 25 13.88 -11.10 8.14
N ARG A 26 14.33 -12.34 8.42
CA ARG A 26 14.04 -13.57 7.62
C ARG A 26 13.90 -14.82 8.49
N GLN A 27 12.90 -15.67 8.24
CA GLN A 27 12.72 -16.91 9.01
C GLN A 27 13.92 -17.85 8.90
N SER A 28 14.46 -18.26 10.04
CA SER A 28 15.61 -19.15 10.18
C SER A 28 15.23 -20.60 10.52
N THR A 29 14.02 -20.83 11.06
CA THR A 29 13.52 -22.14 11.50
C THR A 29 12.09 -22.35 11.04
N ASP A 30 11.82 -23.45 10.36
CA ASP A 30 10.47 -23.86 9.97
C ASP A 30 9.62 -24.14 11.22
N GLY A 31 8.28 -24.08 11.12
CA GLY A 31 7.40 -24.37 12.25
C GLY A 31 7.05 -23.22 13.20
N ALA A 32 7.71 -22.07 13.09
CA ALA A 32 7.43 -20.94 13.99
C ALA A 32 6.04 -20.32 13.73
N LEU A 33 5.20 -20.28 14.77
CA LEU A 33 3.87 -19.65 14.76
C LEU A 33 3.93 -18.14 14.99
N SER A 34 5.04 -17.63 15.51
CA SER A 34 5.24 -16.20 15.75
C SER A 34 6.70 -15.84 15.53
N CYS A 35 6.92 -14.73 14.85
CA CYS A 35 8.21 -14.11 14.62
C CYS A 35 8.08 -12.64 15.01
N ILE A 36 8.77 -12.22 16.07
CA ILE A 36 8.71 -10.84 16.57
C ILE A 36 10.06 -10.17 16.34
N PHE A 37 10.02 -8.98 15.76
CA PHE A 37 11.17 -8.13 15.53
C PHE A 37 10.93 -6.77 16.17
N SER A 38 11.80 -6.36 17.09
CA SER A 38 11.66 -5.12 17.85
C SER A 38 12.71 -4.12 17.41
N VAL A 39 12.26 -2.98 16.90
CA VAL A 39 13.12 -1.90 16.38
C VAL A 39 13.07 -0.73 17.34
N TYR A 40 14.24 -0.26 17.76
CA TYR A 40 14.34 0.96 18.53
C TYR A 40 14.71 2.13 17.63
N LYS A 41 14.21 3.32 17.98
CA LYS A 41 14.61 4.55 17.29
C LYS A 41 16.11 4.76 17.47
N VAL A 42 16.86 4.96 16.38
CA VAL A 42 18.31 5.23 16.45
C VAL A 42 18.61 6.55 17.16
N SER A 43 17.66 7.48 17.16
CA SER A 43 17.72 8.71 17.95
C SER A 43 16.31 9.24 18.24
N GLY A 44 16.20 10.19 19.17
CA GLY A 44 14.94 10.89 19.46
C GLY A 44 14.37 11.67 18.27
N TYR A 45 15.21 12.04 17.30
CA TYR A 45 14.82 12.81 16.12
C TYR A 45 14.10 11.98 15.05
N VAL A 46 14.12 10.66 15.14
CA VAL A 46 13.41 9.80 14.18
C VAL A 46 11.90 10.03 14.33
N THR A 47 11.22 10.37 13.23
CA THR A 47 9.77 10.62 13.20
C THR A 47 9.03 9.61 12.34
N LYS A 48 9.69 9.00 11.36
CA LYS A 48 9.09 8.02 10.44
C LYS A 48 10.00 6.81 10.26
N MET A 49 9.39 5.65 9.98
CA MET A 49 10.08 4.46 9.50
C MET A 49 9.47 4.04 8.15
N LYS A 50 10.32 3.77 7.15
CA LYS A 50 9.93 3.10 5.92
C LYS A 50 10.24 1.62 6.05
N ILE A 51 9.29 0.77 5.72
CA ILE A 51 9.40 -0.68 5.78
C ILE A 51 9.21 -1.21 4.36
N ASP A 52 10.30 -1.66 3.75
CA ASP A 52 10.36 -2.20 2.40
C ASP A 52 10.19 -3.71 2.40
N PHE A 53 9.25 -4.22 1.61
CA PHE A 53 9.01 -5.64 1.41
C PHE A 53 9.89 -6.18 0.29
N LEU A 54 11.17 -6.46 0.59
CA LEU A 54 12.14 -6.96 -0.40
C LEU A 54 11.79 -8.34 -0.97
N ASP A 55 11.20 -9.19 -0.13
CA ASP A 55 10.55 -10.45 -0.49
C ASP A 55 9.43 -10.65 0.52
N PHE A 56 8.17 -10.74 0.13
CA PHE A 56 7.06 -10.86 1.07
C PHE A 56 5.90 -11.63 0.46
N GLU A 57 5.75 -12.87 0.92
CA GLU A 57 4.69 -13.78 0.52
C GLU A 57 4.22 -14.58 1.75
N LEU A 58 3.07 -14.15 2.28
CA LEU A 58 2.31 -14.86 3.29
C LEU A 58 1.08 -15.51 2.64
N ALA A 59 0.37 -16.35 3.40
CA ALA A 59 -0.95 -16.83 3.02
C ALA A 59 -1.88 -15.63 2.76
N GLY A 60 -2.63 -15.68 1.65
CA GLY A 60 -3.56 -14.63 1.28
C GLY A 60 -4.74 -14.46 2.26
N PRO A 61 -5.49 -13.36 2.12
CA PRO A 61 -6.68 -13.11 2.94
C PRO A 61 -7.81 -14.10 2.60
N THR A 62 -8.59 -14.50 3.61
CA THR A 62 -9.89 -15.15 3.42
C THR A 62 -10.97 -14.08 3.49
N ASN A 63 -11.68 -13.85 2.38
CA ASN A 63 -12.72 -12.82 2.27
C ASN A 63 -12.25 -11.45 2.81
N GLY A 64 -11.07 -11.01 2.40
CA GLY A 64 -10.49 -9.72 2.81
C GLY A 64 -9.84 -9.70 4.20
N THR A 65 -9.82 -10.83 4.92
CA THR A 65 -9.25 -10.90 6.28
C THR A 65 -8.02 -11.81 6.34
N CYS A 66 -6.91 -11.30 6.86
CA CYS A 66 -5.68 -12.07 7.06
C CYS A 66 -5.77 -12.99 8.29
N LEU A 67 -6.33 -14.19 8.11
CA LEU A 67 -6.59 -15.14 9.21
C LEU A 67 -5.44 -16.11 9.48
N VAL A 68 -4.77 -16.60 8.44
CA VAL A 68 -3.80 -17.70 8.54
C VAL A 68 -2.39 -17.19 8.83
N GLU A 69 -1.98 -16.16 8.12
CA GLU A 69 -0.68 -15.50 8.27
C GLU A 69 -0.88 -13.99 8.14
N ARG A 70 -0.19 -13.21 8.98
CA ARG A 70 -0.26 -11.75 8.94
C ARG A 70 0.98 -11.12 9.53
N LEU A 71 1.42 -10.03 8.92
CA LEU A 71 2.29 -9.03 9.54
C LEU A 71 1.42 -8.05 10.32
N VAL A 72 1.77 -7.83 11.58
CA VAL A 72 1.16 -6.86 12.50
C VAL A 72 2.25 -5.94 13.02
N ILE A 73 2.00 -4.64 13.03
CA ILE A 73 2.93 -3.63 13.52
C ILE A 73 2.32 -2.94 14.75
N THR A 74 3.09 -2.86 15.84
CA THR A 74 2.70 -2.17 17.08
C THR A 74 3.79 -1.22 17.56
N GLY A 75 3.42 -0.25 18.41
CA GLY A 75 4.33 0.77 18.95
C GLY A 75 4.39 2.07 18.14
N GLN A 76 3.69 2.14 17.00
CA GLN A 76 3.54 3.35 16.18
C GLN A 76 2.73 4.46 16.88
N SER A 77 2.83 5.68 16.38
CA SER A 77 1.98 6.81 16.76
C SER A 77 0.49 6.47 16.53
N ALA A 78 -0.41 6.94 17.40
CA ALA A 78 -1.82 6.52 17.43
C ALA A 78 -2.60 6.85 16.13
N ASN A 79 -2.15 7.86 15.39
CA ASN A 79 -2.70 8.29 14.10
C ASN A 79 -2.15 7.52 12.88
N SER A 80 -1.21 6.61 13.08
CA SER A 80 -0.52 5.87 12.01
C SER A 80 -0.78 4.36 12.07
N ILE A 81 -2.02 3.97 12.36
CA ILE A 81 -2.39 2.55 12.47
C ILE A 81 -2.16 1.84 11.13
N VAL A 82 -1.27 0.86 11.15
CA VAL A 82 -1.01 -0.02 10.00
C VAL A 82 -1.99 -1.20 10.06
N PRO A 83 -2.73 -1.51 8.97
CA PRO A 83 -3.59 -2.69 8.93
C PRO A 83 -2.75 -3.98 8.99
N ALA A 84 -3.37 -5.11 9.33
CA ALA A 84 -2.70 -6.39 9.18
C ALA A 84 -2.45 -6.68 7.69
N ILE A 85 -1.22 -7.04 7.33
CA ILE A 85 -0.81 -7.28 5.93
C ILE A 85 -0.52 -8.76 5.72
N CYS A 86 -1.08 -9.34 4.66
CA CYS A 86 -0.83 -10.73 4.24
C CYS A 86 -0.83 -10.87 2.72
N GLY A 87 -0.67 -12.10 2.22
CA GLY A 87 -0.56 -12.35 0.79
C GLY A 87 0.77 -11.88 0.18
N TYR A 88 0.74 -11.53 -1.10
CA TYR A 88 1.94 -11.15 -1.87
C TYR A 88 2.10 -9.63 -1.94
N ASN A 89 3.19 -9.10 -1.37
CA ASN A 89 3.46 -7.66 -1.32
C ASN A 89 4.91 -7.30 -1.65
N THR A 90 5.69 -8.23 -2.22
CA THR A 90 7.07 -7.97 -2.64
C THR A 90 7.15 -6.75 -3.55
N GLY A 91 8.11 -5.86 -3.27
CA GLY A 91 8.34 -4.61 -4.00
C GLY A 91 7.49 -3.43 -3.51
N GLN A 92 6.51 -3.66 -2.63
CA GLN A 92 5.80 -2.58 -1.97
C GLN A 92 6.52 -2.11 -0.69
N SER A 93 6.13 -0.95 -0.19
CA SER A 93 6.65 -0.38 1.05
C SER A 93 5.55 0.29 1.85
N ILE A 94 5.70 0.33 3.17
CA ILE A 94 4.82 1.09 4.05
C ILE A 94 5.61 2.12 4.86
N TYR A 95 4.97 3.24 5.18
CA TYR A 95 5.51 4.29 6.03
C TYR A 95 4.74 4.31 7.36
N VAL A 96 5.49 4.37 8.45
CA VAL A 96 4.96 4.30 9.82
C VAL A 96 5.45 5.52 10.59
N ASP A 97 4.52 6.27 11.17
CA ASP A 97 4.83 7.35 12.10
C ASP A 97 5.25 6.79 13.45
N VAL A 98 6.43 7.22 13.91
CA VAL A 98 7.04 6.83 15.18
C VAL A 98 7.47 8.06 16.01
N SER A 99 6.95 9.23 15.67
CA SER A 99 7.26 10.50 16.33
C SER A 99 6.87 10.50 17.81
N GLN A 100 5.71 9.90 18.14
CA GLN A 100 5.19 9.80 19.50
C GLN A 100 5.60 8.49 20.21
N SER A 101 6.37 7.63 19.54
CA SER A 101 6.80 6.36 20.12
C SER A 101 7.99 6.53 21.05
N SER A 102 7.85 6.00 22.27
CA SER A 102 8.90 5.96 23.30
C SER A 102 9.47 4.55 23.53
N GLY A 103 8.87 3.53 22.92
CA GLY A 103 9.26 2.12 23.05
C GLY A 103 9.71 1.51 21.73
N PRO A 104 9.93 0.18 21.68
CA PRO A 104 10.22 -0.49 20.43
C PRO A 104 8.99 -0.52 19.52
N ILE A 105 9.24 -0.39 18.22
CA ILE A 105 8.28 -0.73 17.18
C ILE A 105 8.40 -2.24 16.94
N ASN A 106 7.31 -2.97 17.15
CA ASN A 106 7.32 -4.42 16.97
C ASN A 106 6.69 -4.79 15.63
N LEU A 107 7.45 -5.46 14.78
CA LEU A 107 6.98 -6.12 13.57
C LEU A 107 6.78 -7.60 13.89
N MET A 108 5.54 -8.07 13.82
CA MET A 108 5.16 -9.42 14.21
C MET A 108 4.57 -10.17 13.03
N VAL A 109 5.27 -11.20 12.55
CA VAL A 109 4.70 -12.17 11.61
C VAL A 109 4.07 -13.29 12.42
N LEU A 110 2.75 -13.34 12.43
CA LEU A 110 1.94 -14.30 13.17
C LEU A 110 1.36 -15.35 12.23
N SER A 111 1.22 -16.58 12.71
CA SER A 111 0.59 -17.66 11.94
C SER A 111 -0.12 -18.68 12.80
N THR A 112 -1.17 -19.28 12.23
CA THR A 112 -1.86 -20.45 12.78
C THR A 112 -1.33 -21.77 12.22
N MET A 113 -0.36 -21.73 11.30
CA MET A 113 0.17 -22.90 10.59
C MET A 113 1.70 -22.97 10.71
N THR A 114 2.24 -24.18 10.76
CA THR A 114 3.69 -24.43 10.93
C THR A 114 4.50 -24.37 9.64
N TYR A 115 3.89 -24.07 8.49
CA TYR A 115 4.61 -23.90 7.23
C TYR A 115 5.64 -22.76 7.29
N LYS A 116 6.71 -22.89 6.50
CA LYS A 116 7.69 -21.81 6.32
C LYS A 116 7.04 -20.57 5.74
N LYS A 117 7.36 -19.40 6.29
CA LYS A 117 6.91 -18.06 5.90
C LYS A 117 8.00 -17.42 5.07
N ARG A 118 7.59 -16.78 3.98
CA ARG A 118 8.54 -16.13 3.08
C ARG A 118 8.43 -14.64 3.28
N PHE A 119 9.41 -14.09 4.01
CA PHE A 119 9.54 -12.65 4.15
C PHE A 119 11.02 -12.27 4.29
N ARG A 120 11.35 -11.11 3.73
CA ARG A 120 12.59 -10.35 3.85
C ARG A 120 12.18 -8.89 3.83
N ILE A 121 12.32 -8.23 4.96
CA ILE A 121 11.94 -6.84 5.16
C ILE A 121 13.20 -6.02 5.37
N ARG A 122 13.23 -4.79 4.84
CA ARG A 122 14.22 -3.76 5.16
C ARG A 122 13.52 -2.60 5.86
N ILE A 123 14.13 -2.06 6.90
CA ILE A 123 13.62 -0.89 7.61
C ILE A 123 14.59 0.26 7.39
N CYS A 124 14.07 1.47 7.23
CA CYS A 124 14.86 2.70 7.18
C CYS A 124 14.22 3.73 8.12
N GLN A 125 15.02 4.39 8.95
CA GLN A 125 14.54 5.39 9.91
C GLN A 125 14.83 6.80 9.37
N TYR A 126 13.85 7.70 9.46
CA TYR A 126 13.95 9.07 8.96
C TYR A 126 13.71 10.04 10.10
N SER A 127 14.56 11.07 10.17
CA SER A 127 14.36 12.25 11.03
C SER A 127 13.63 13.40 10.32
N ASP A 128 13.30 13.22 9.04
CA ASP A 128 12.90 14.30 8.15
C ASP A 128 11.40 14.66 8.23
N ILE A 129 11.11 15.95 8.08
CA ILE A 129 9.78 16.56 7.98
C ILE A 129 9.22 16.50 6.54
N CYS A 130 10.06 16.15 5.55
CA CYS A 130 9.68 16.21 4.13
C CYS A 130 8.83 15.03 3.66
N VAL A 131 8.49 14.10 4.56
CA VAL A 131 7.59 12.98 4.29
C VAL A 131 6.16 13.41 4.64
N PRO A 132 5.22 13.44 3.68
CA PRO A 132 3.84 13.80 3.96
C PRO A 132 3.24 13.00 5.12
N ASP A 133 2.57 13.70 6.04
CA ASP A 133 1.99 13.06 7.21
C ASP A 133 0.83 12.13 6.85
N ASN A 134 0.76 10.99 7.54
CA ASN A 134 -0.34 10.02 7.52
C ASN A 134 -0.59 9.29 6.18
N CYS A 135 0.41 9.21 5.30
CA CYS A 135 0.37 8.36 4.13
C CYS A 135 0.99 6.99 4.45
N LEU A 136 0.26 5.91 4.18
CA LEU A 136 0.77 4.55 4.42
C LEU A 136 1.67 4.09 3.27
N GLN A 137 1.40 4.52 2.04
CA GLN A 137 2.28 4.31 0.89
C GLN A 137 2.68 5.66 0.30
N ILE A 138 3.96 5.79 -0.05
CA ILE A 138 4.51 7.02 -0.63
C ILE A 138 5.30 6.66 -1.88
N TYR A 139 5.06 7.39 -2.96
CA TYR A 139 5.71 7.22 -4.24
C TYR A 139 6.30 8.54 -4.72
N GLU A 140 7.37 8.45 -5.50
CA GLU A 140 8.08 9.60 -6.05
C GLU A 140 8.37 9.37 -7.54
N GLY A 141 8.73 10.44 -8.24
CA GLY A 141 9.05 10.42 -9.66
C GLY A 141 7.91 10.88 -10.56
N VAL A 142 8.26 11.15 -11.82
CA VAL A 142 7.32 11.62 -12.84
C VAL A 142 6.36 10.51 -13.26
N THR A 143 6.83 9.27 -13.32
CA THR A 143 6.03 8.10 -13.66
C THR A 143 6.21 7.04 -12.59
N GLY A 144 5.17 6.26 -12.33
CA GLY A 144 5.28 5.13 -11.42
C GLY A 144 4.02 4.28 -11.39
N THR A 145 4.01 3.34 -10.46
CA THR A 145 2.92 2.38 -10.29
C THR A 145 2.48 2.39 -8.84
N ILE A 146 1.17 2.46 -8.62
CA ILE A 146 0.54 2.30 -7.32
C ILE A 146 -0.37 1.07 -7.35
N SER A 147 -0.51 0.37 -6.24
CA SER A 147 -1.41 -0.78 -6.14
C SER A 147 -1.89 -1.01 -4.72
N SER A 148 -3.07 -1.60 -4.58
CA SER A 148 -3.52 -2.14 -3.30
C SER A 148 -2.56 -3.24 -2.80
N PHE A 149 -2.55 -3.45 -1.48
CA PHE A 149 -1.90 -4.62 -0.91
C PHE A 149 -2.49 -5.91 -1.48
N ASN A 150 -1.67 -6.94 -1.61
CA ASN A 150 -2.03 -8.24 -2.16
C ASN A 150 -2.68 -8.16 -3.56
N TYR A 151 -2.25 -7.23 -4.41
CA TYR A 151 -2.72 -7.15 -5.80
C TYR A 151 -1.94 -8.05 -6.74
N ASP A 152 -0.60 -7.99 -6.68
CA ASP A 152 0.25 -8.69 -7.63
C ASP A 152 0.28 -10.20 -7.36
N GLN A 153 0.45 -10.98 -8.43
CA GLN A 153 0.79 -12.39 -8.35
C GLN A 153 2.10 -12.64 -9.09
N ALA A 154 3.13 -13.03 -8.34
CA ALA A 154 4.33 -13.64 -8.92
C ALA A 154 4.67 -14.94 -8.16
N SER A 155 3.64 -15.62 -7.65
CA SER A 155 3.77 -16.63 -6.63
C SER A 155 4.48 -17.89 -7.17
N MET A 156 5.66 -18.18 -6.62
CA MET A 156 6.36 -19.46 -6.81
C MET A 156 5.70 -20.59 -6.00
N LEU A 157 4.87 -20.26 -5.00
CA LEU A 157 4.28 -21.21 -4.05
C LEU A 157 2.73 -21.32 -4.16
N ASN A 158 2.10 -20.54 -5.04
CA ASN A 158 0.65 -20.34 -5.18
C ASN A 158 -0.11 -20.11 -3.86
N ARG A 159 0.44 -19.32 -2.94
CA ARG A 159 -0.10 -19.12 -1.57
C ARG A 159 -1.06 -17.96 -1.41
N SER A 160 -1.22 -17.13 -2.44
CA SER A 160 -2.11 -15.97 -2.41
C SER A 160 -2.76 -15.74 -3.76
N VAL A 161 -4.04 -15.32 -3.70
CA VAL A 161 -4.83 -14.83 -4.84
C VAL A 161 -5.07 -13.32 -4.61
N PRO A 162 -5.17 -12.49 -5.67
CA PRO A 162 -5.37 -11.06 -5.50
C PRO A 162 -6.66 -10.80 -4.74
N GLY A 163 -6.57 -9.86 -3.82
CA GLY A 163 -7.70 -9.50 -2.99
C GLY A 163 -7.31 -8.45 -1.98
N TYR A 164 -7.99 -7.31 -2.02
CA TYR A 164 -7.77 -6.24 -1.05
C TYR A 164 -8.33 -6.63 0.33
N PHE A 165 -7.95 -5.87 1.36
CA PHE A 165 -8.34 -6.18 2.74
C PHE A 165 -9.58 -5.41 3.17
N ASN A 166 -10.29 -5.95 4.16
CA ASN A 166 -11.41 -5.30 4.79
C ASN A 166 -10.97 -4.15 5.70
N ASN A 167 -11.89 -3.21 5.93
CA ASN A 167 -11.78 -2.13 6.92
C ASN A 167 -10.51 -1.26 6.73
N LEU A 168 -10.09 -1.06 5.49
CA LEU A 168 -8.96 -0.20 5.18
C LEU A 168 -9.37 1.27 5.25
N ASN A 169 -8.48 2.06 5.82
CA ASN A 169 -8.54 3.51 5.85
C ASN A 169 -7.11 4.03 5.85
N TYR A 170 -6.58 4.28 4.65
CA TYR A 170 -5.23 4.82 4.50
C TYR A 170 -5.19 5.75 3.29
N ALA A 171 -4.10 6.50 3.19
CA ALA A 171 -3.81 7.31 2.02
C ALA A 171 -2.55 6.81 1.31
N ILE A 172 -2.60 6.83 -0.02
CA ILE A 172 -1.44 6.75 -0.89
C ILE A 172 -1.06 8.17 -1.26
N CYS A 173 0.22 8.52 -1.14
CA CYS A 173 0.71 9.85 -1.47
C CYS A 173 1.77 9.79 -2.57
N ILE A 174 1.72 10.75 -3.48
CA ILE A 174 2.69 10.85 -4.56
C ILE A 174 3.36 12.23 -4.45
N ARG A 175 4.69 12.25 -4.37
CA ARG A 175 5.43 13.51 -4.31
C ARG A 175 5.33 14.23 -5.64
N ARG A 176 4.78 15.44 -5.63
CA ARG A 176 4.68 16.27 -6.83
C ARG A 176 6.08 16.71 -7.27
N THR A 177 6.38 16.47 -8.54
CA THR A 177 7.67 16.89 -9.13
C THR A 177 7.60 18.39 -9.46
N PRO A 178 8.64 19.20 -9.16
CA PRO A 178 8.65 20.61 -9.54
C PRO A 178 8.39 20.81 -11.04
N GLY A 179 7.50 21.74 -11.40
CA GLY A 179 7.11 22.01 -12.79
C GLY A 179 6.03 21.08 -13.36
N TYR A 180 5.41 20.23 -12.53
CA TYR A 180 4.30 19.35 -12.91
C TYR A 180 2.99 19.74 -12.21
N CYS A 181 1.93 19.95 -12.98
CA CYS A 181 0.68 20.58 -12.51
C CYS A 181 -0.53 19.63 -12.44
N SER A 182 -0.47 18.45 -13.06
CA SER A 182 -1.51 17.42 -12.96
C SER A 182 -0.89 16.03 -12.97
N ILE A 183 -1.69 15.02 -12.66
CA ILE A 183 -1.28 13.63 -12.69
C ILE A 183 -2.38 12.78 -13.31
N THR A 184 -2.01 11.97 -14.30
CA THR A 184 -2.93 11.08 -15.02
C THR A 184 -2.66 9.65 -14.62
N TYR A 185 -3.73 8.90 -14.34
CA TYR A 185 -3.70 7.49 -13.96
C TYR A 185 -4.36 6.63 -15.05
N THR A 186 -3.87 5.41 -15.23
CA THR A 186 -4.47 4.39 -16.11
C THR A 186 -4.27 3.01 -15.50
N ASN A 187 -5.19 2.09 -15.71
CA ASN A 187 -5.00 0.66 -15.44
C ASN A 187 -4.58 -0.12 -16.70
N VAL A 188 -4.25 0.56 -17.80
CA VAL A 188 -3.79 -0.05 -19.03
C VAL A 188 -2.34 0.35 -19.29
N LEU A 189 -1.44 -0.63 -19.41
CA LEU A 189 -0.03 -0.41 -19.75
C LEU A 189 0.33 -1.25 -20.97
N ASN A 190 0.86 -0.61 -22.02
CA ASN A 190 1.27 -1.28 -23.27
C ASN A 190 0.18 -2.17 -23.89
N GLY A 191 -1.09 -1.73 -23.81
CA GLY A 191 -2.25 -2.47 -24.31
C GLY A 191 -2.74 -3.61 -23.41
N VAL A 192 -2.08 -3.85 -22.27
CA VAL A 192 -2.50 -4.85 -21.28
C VAL A 192 -3.37 -4.17 -20.22
N GLU A 193 -4.61 -4.65 -20.06
CA GLU A 193 -5.50 -4.21 -18.99
C GLU A 193 -5.13 -4.91 -17.67
N TYR A 194 -4.95 -4.12 -16.62
CA TYR A 194 -4.81 -4.59 -15.25
C TYR A 194 -6.17 -4.45 -14.55
N PRO A 195 -6.72 -5.54 -13.97
CA PRO A 195 -8.03 -5.49 -13.34
C PRO A 195 -8.14 -4.37 -12.31
N PHE A 196 -9.14 -3.51 -12.47
CA PHE A 196 -9.60 -2.59 -11.43
C PHE A 196 -10.88 -3.18 -10.86
N ASN A 197 -10.86 -3.59 -9.60
CA ASN A 197 -11.97 -4.29 -9.01
C ASN A 197 -12.15 -3.97 -7.52
N LEU A 198 -12.99 -2.97 -7.25
CA LEU A 198 -13.46 -2.58 -5.91
C LEU A 198 -14.98 -2.72 -5.90
N VAL A 199 -15.51 -3.66 -5.12
CA VAL A 199 -16.91 -4.05 -5.22
C VAL A 199 -17.73 -3.43 -4.10
N ASN A 200 -18.92 -2.96 -4.43
CA ASN A 200 -19.86 -2.38 -3.48
C ASN A 200 -21.19 -3.12 -3.55
N PHE A 201 -21.78 -3.34 -2.38
CA PHE A 201 -23.08 -4.00 -2.23
C PHE A 201 -23.95 -3.24 -1.21
N ILE A 202 -25.24 -3.13 -1.52
CA ILE A 202 -26.28 -2.64 -0.61
C ILE A 202 -27.37 -3.71 -0.56
N ASN A 203 -27.68 -4.20 0.64
CA ASN A 203 -28.67 -5.27 0.86
C ASN A 203 -28.43 -6.52 -0.01
N GLY A 204 -27.15 -6.86 -0.23
CA GLY A 204 -26.73 -8.02 -1.04
C GLY A 204 -26.75 -7.80 -2.56
N MET A 205 -27.20 -6.65 -3.05
CA MET A 205 -27.18 -6.29 -4.47
C MET A 205 -25.98 -5.40 -4.78
N SER A 206 -25.31 -5.64 -5.91
CA SER A 206 -24.20 -4.78 -6.33
C SER A 206 -24.72 -3.40 -6.73
N THR A 207 -24.01 -2.34 -6.31
CA THR A 207 -24.34 -0.96 -6.67
C THR A 207 -23.91 -0.62 -8.10
N VAL A 208 -22.84 -1.28 -8.58
CA VAL A 208 -22.29 -1.08 -9.92
C VAL A 208 -22.53 -2.35 -10.74
N PRO A 209 -23.13 -2.25 -11.96
CA PRO A 209 -23.28 -3.40 -12.83
C PRO A 209 -21.94 -4.07 -13.17
N SER A 210 -21.98 -5.39 -13.40
CA SER A 210 -20.81 -6.14 -13.82
C SER A 210 -20.14 -5.51 -15.05
N ASN A 211 -18.81 -5.47 -15.05
CA ASN A 211 -17.99 -4.91 -16.13
C ASN A 211 -18.17 -3.38 -16.38
N MET A 212 -18.74 -2.64 -15.42
CA MET A 212 -18.80 -1.18 -15.47
C MET A 212 -17.97 -0.52 -14.37
N ALA A 213 -17.58 0.73 -14.59
CA ALA A 213 -17.03 1.62 -13.58
C ALA A 213 -18.17 2.26 -12.76
N GLY A 214 -17.91 2.47 -11.47
CA GLY A 214 -18.67 3.37 -10.62
C GLY A 214 -17.83 4.61 -10.33
N SER A 215 -18.43 5.79 -10.43
CA SER A 215 -17.70 7.07 -10.36
C SER A 215 -18.38 8.13 -9.51
N ASP A 216 -19.19 7.72 -8.53
CA ASP A 216 -19.84 8.64 -7.61
C ASP A 216 -20.06 8.01 -6.23
N ILE A 217 -20.71 8.77 -5.33
CA ILE A 217 -20.96 8.33 -3.95
C ILE A 217 -22.05 7.27 -3.82
N ILE A 218 -22.98 7.20 -4.77
CA ILE A 218 -24.09 6.24 -4.80
C ILE A 218 -23.57 4.89 -5.30
N ASP A 219 -22.75 4.91 -6.35
CA ASP A 219 -22.07 3.75 -6.92
C ASP A 219 -21.00 3.22 -5.96
N CYS A 220 -20.24 4.11 -5.33
CA CYS A 220 -19.07 3.79 -4.51
C CYS A 220 -19.21 4.26 -3.05
N PRO A 221 -20.21 3.76 -2.29
CA PRO A 221 -20.49 4.24 -0.94
C PRO A 221 -19.44 3.79 0.08
N ASN A 222 -18.88 2.59 -0.08
CA ASN A 222 -18.07 1.93 0.96
C ASN A 222 -16.62 1.65 0.54
N ASP A 223 -16.46 1.02 -0.63
CA ASP A 223 -15.18 0.53 -1.12
C ASP A 223 -14.76 1.37 -2.33
N TYR A 224 -13.75 2.23 -2.15
CA TYR A 224 -13.34 3.17 -3.19
C TYR A 224 -11.91 3.65 -3.00
N ILE A 225 -11.37 4.18 -4.10
CA ILE A 225 -10.29 5.17 -4.07
C ILE A 225 -10.85 6.54 -4.46
N VAL A 226 -10.19 7.61 -4.04
CA VAL A 226 -10.54 8.97 -4.47
C VAL A 226 -9.44 9.55 -5.34
N ILE A 227 -9.79 9.95 -6.57
CA ILE A 227 -8.91 10.65 -7.50
C ILE A 227 -9.71 11.83 -8.08
N ASP A 228 -9.10 13.01 -8.14
CA ASP A 228 -9.76 14.25 -8.60
C ASP A 228 -11.11 14.50 -7.88
N SER A 229 -11.14 14.29 -6.55
CA SER A 229 -12.35 14.36 -5.70
C SER A 229 -13.48 13.38 -6.05
N THR A 230 -13.26 12.47 -6.99
CA THR A 230 -14.23 11.47 -7.44
C THR A 230 -13.96 10.13 -6.79
N ARG A 231 -15.01 9.49 -6.25
CA ARG A 231 -14.92 8.12 -5.73
C ARG A 231 -14.98 7.14 -6.89
N LEU A 232 -14.03 6.24 -6.99
CA LEU A 232 -13.92 5.25 -8.06
C LEU A 232 -13.99 3.83 -7.50
N CYS A 233 -14.84 3.02 -8.12
CA CYS A 233 -15.04 1.60 -7.81
C CYS A 233 -15.60 0.85 -9.03
N GLY A 234 -16.04 -0.40 -8.86
CA GLY A 234 -16.58 -1.23 -9.92
C GLY A 234 -15.54 -2.16 -10.53
N TYR A 235 -15.64 -2.38 -11.84
CA TYR A 235 -14.87 -3.37 -12.61
C TYR A 235 -14.00 -2.74 -13.71
N LYS A 236 -14.14 -1.43 -13.91
CA LYS A 236 -13.37 -0.63 -14.86
C LYS A 236 -12.88 0.64 -14.16
N PHE A 237 -11.70 1.11 -14.55
CA PHE A 237 -11.16 2.37 -14.07
C PHE A 237 -11.58 3.48 -15.04
N ASN A 238 -12.59 4.27 -14.66
CA ASN A 238 -13.14 5.34 -15.48
C ASN A 238 -13.96 6.29 -14.60
N ASP A 239 -13.75 7.61 -14.73
CA ASP A 239 -14.47 8.65 -14.01
C ASP A 239 -15.51 9.38 -14.89
N GLY A 240 -15.68 8.96 -16.14
CA GLY A 240 -16.56 9.58 -17.13
C GLY A 240 -15.98 10.81 -17.83
N SER A 241 -14.80 11.31 -17.42
CA SER A 241 -14.26 12.59 -17.91
C SER A 241 -13.68 12.49 -19.32
N VAL A 242 -13.06 11.36 -19.66
CA VAL A 242 -12.50 11.09 -21.00
C VAL A 242 -13.55 10.44 -21.92
N THR A 243 -14.38 9.54 -21.36
CA THR A 243 -15.50 8.92 -22.08
C THR A 243 -16.64 8.61 -21.13
N SER A 244 -17.87 8.95 -21.53
CA SER A 244 -19.07 8.61 -20.74
C SER A 244 -19.46 7.13 -20.81
N ASN A 245 -18.78 6.33 -21.64
CA ASN A 245 -19.01 4.88 -21.69
C ASN A 245 -18.25 4.18 -20.55
N LEU A 246 -18.95 3.98 -19.42
CA LEU A 246 -18.40 3.37 -18.20
C LEU A 246 -18.09 1.86 -18.32
N SER A 247 -18.43 1.21 -19.43
CA SER A 247 -18.00 -0.18 -19.70
C SER A 247 -16.55 -0.31 -20.18
N LEU A 248 -15.88 0.82 -20.43
CA LEU A 248 -14.51 0.91 -20.89
C LEU A 248 -13.61 1.47 -19.79
N ASN A 249 -12.35 1.03 -19.76
CA ASN A 249 -11.31 1.72 -19.02
C ASN A 249 -10.98 3.06 -19.69
N ALA A 250 -10.73 4.08 -18.89
CA ALA A 250 -10.32 5.40 -19.36
C ALA A 250 -9.33 6.03 -18.36
N ALA A 251 -8.46 6.90 -18.88
CA ALA A 251 -7.52 7.61 -18.02
C ALA A 251 -8.26 8.63 -17.14
N VAL A 252 -7.86 8.74 -15.88
CA VAL A 252 -8.39 9.71 -14.91
C VAL A 252 -7.30 10.71 -14.60
N THR A 253 -7.58 12.01 -14.65
CA THR A 253 -6.57 13.06 -14.44
C THR A 253 -6.94 13.97 -13.28
N ASP A 254 -6.11 13.92 -12.23
CA ASP A 254 -6.20 14.83 -11.09
C ASP A 254 -5.45 16.13 -11.39
N ARG A 255 -6.19 17.25 -11.33
CA ARG A 255 -5.69 18.60 -11.63
C ARG A 255 -5.52 19.47 -10.37
N ASN A 256 -5.65 18.90 -9.18
CA ASN A 256 -5.48 19.63 -7.94
C ASN A 256 -4.03 20.10 -7.78
N LEU A 257 -3.85 21.39 -7.47
CA LEU A 257 -2.53 21.99 -7.25
C LEU A 257 -1.90 21.61 -5.91
N GLY A 258 -2.67 21.00 -5.01
CA GLY A 258 -2.22 20.56 -3.69
C GLY A 258 -1.37 19.28 -3.71
N PRO A 259 -1.07 18.74 -2.52
CA PRO A 259 -0.46 17.42 -2.37
C PRO A 259 -1.29 16.36 -3.10
N ILE A 260 -0.62 15.43 -3.78
CA ILE A 260 -1.31 14.32 -4.45
C ILE A 260 -1.55 13.24 -3.40
N VAL A 261 -2.81 13.12 -2.99
CA VAL A 261 -3.26 12.18 -1.95
C VAL A 261 -4.44 11.39 -2.49
N ILE A 262 -4.33 10.06 -2.45
CA ILE A 262 -5.35 9.12 -2.89
C ILE A 262 -5.84 8.35 -1.67
N PRO A 263 -6.94 8.81 -1.04
CA PRO A 263 -7.63 8.05 -0.01
C PRO A 263 -8.08 6.69 -0.53
N VAL A 264 -7.89 5.65 0.29
CA VAL A 264 -8.39 4.29 0.05
C VAL A 264 -9.28 3.91 1.23
N ARG A 265 -10.50 3.48 0.93
CA ARG A 265 -11.49 3.05 1.90
C ARG A 265 -12.10 1.72 1.50
N THR A 266 -12.23 0.81 2.47
CA THR A 266 -12.97 -0.46 2.30
C THR A 266 -13.75 -0.78 3.57
N ASN A 267 -14.87 -1.48 3.42
CA ASN A 267 -15.65 -2.04 4.52
C ASN A 267 -15.32 -3.53 4.72
N ALA A 268 -16.24 -4.29 5.32
CA ALA A 268 -16.10 -5.74 5.52
C ALA A 268 -17.20 -6.57 4.84
N ALA A 269 -17.89 -6.01 3.84
CA ALA A 269 -19.03 -6.66 3.18
C ALA A 269 -18.60 -7.68 2.12
N ALA A 270 -17.73 -7.26 1.20
CA ALA A 270 -17.20 -8.10 0.13
C ALA A 270 -15.86 -7.53 -0.35
N VAL A 271 -15.03 -8.37 -0.98
CA VAL A 271 -13.79 -7.93 -1.60
C VAL A 271 -13.67 -8.42 -3.03
N GLY A 272 -13.07 -7.57 -3.87
CA GLY A 272 -12.64 -7.87 -5.24
C GLY A 272 -11.12 -7.99 -5.32
N TYR A 273 -10.57 -7.96 -6.53
CA TYR A 273 -9.13 -8.12 -6.77
C TYR A 273 -8.27 -6.92 -6.31
N GLY A 274 -8.86 -5.73 -6.19
CA GLY A 274 -8.15 -4.50 -5.85
C GLY A 274 -7.80 -3.67 -7.07
N PHE A 275 -6.71 -2.90 -7.00
CA PHE A 275 -6.30 -2.04 -8.11
C PHE A 275 -4.77 -2.01 -8.30
N LYS A 276 -4.36 -1.78 -9.53
CA LYS A 276 -3.02 -1.36 -9.93
C LYS A 276 -3.13 -0.30 -11.01
N LEU A 277 -2.56 0.85 -10.74
CA LEU A 277 -2.64 2.03 -11.59
C LEU A 277 -1.23 2.53 -11.91
N PHE A 278 -1.03 2.91 -13.16
CA PHE A 278 0.17 3.55 -13.67
C PHE A 278 -0.11 5.04 -13.74
N TYR A 279 0.76 5.84 -13.12
CA TYR A 279 0.61 7.28 -13.11
C TYR A 279 1.69 7.95 -13.94
N THR A 280 1.34 9.11 -14.50
CA THR A 280 2.27 10.05 -15.12
C THR A 280 1.91 11.45 -14.67
N GLN A 281 2.85 12.14 -14.03
CA GLN A 281 2.75 13.57 -13.75
C GLN A 281 2.92 14.32 -15.08
N ASN A 282 2.04 15.28 -15.34
CA ASN A 282 2.09 16.11 -16.55
C ASN A 282 2.70 17.49 -16.23
N ARG A 283 3.55 17.97 -17.15
CA ARG A 283 4.17 19.30 -17.01
C ARG A 283 3.09 20.39 -16.94
N CYS A 284 3.38 21.45 -16.21
CA CYS A 284 2.58 22.65 -16.26
C CYS A 284 2.55 23.20 -17.69
N ASN A 285 1.38 23.58 -18.18
CA ASN A 285 1.29 24.30 -19.44
C ASN A 285 2.02 25.63 -19.28
N THR A 286 2.96 25.92 -20.19
CA THR A 286 3.56 27.24 -20.29
C THR A 286 2.57 28.10 -21.10
N SER A 287 1.82 28.96 -20.41
CA SER A 287 1.12 30.07 -21.05
C SER A 287 2.07 31.22 -21.31
#